data_AF-X8CJJ5-F1
#
_entry.id   AF-X8CJJ5-F1
#
_cell.length_a   1.000
_cell.length_b   1.000
_cell.length_c   1.000
_cell.angle_alpha   90.00
_cell.angle_beta   90.00
_cell.angle_gamma   90.00
#
_symmetry.space_group_name_H-M   'P 1'
#
loop_
_entity.id
_entity.type
_entity.pdbx_description
1 polymer ?
#
loop_
_entity_poly.entity_id
_entity_poly.type
_entity_poly.pdbx_seq_one_letter_code
_entity_poly.pdbx_strand_id
1 'polypeptide(L)'
;MSGALLVAGTSSDAGKSVVVAALCRLLARRGTRVAPFKAQNMSNNSVVTVEGGEIGRAQAIQARAAGLEPSVRFNPVLLKPGSDRTSQLVIKGRVTDSVSAKSYVQHRDRLASVVLDELACLRDEFDAVICEGAGSPAEINLRATDLANMGLARPPACRWSWSATSTAAACSRTCSAPSRCSSPTTRR
;
A
#
# COMPACT_ATOMS: atom_id res chain seq x y z
N MET A 1 -6.51 -17.64 8.15
CA MET A 1 -7.20 -16.81 7.14
C MET A 1 -6.48 -15.47 7.07
N SER A 2 -5.78 -15.15 5.98
CA SER A 2 -5.08 -13.86 5.83
C SER A 2 -5.89 -12.85 5.01
N GLY A 3 -6.38 -11.80 5.66
CA GLY A 3 -7.23 -10.77 5.05
C GLY A 3 -6.48 -9.47 4.77
N ALA A 4 -6.94 -8.70 3.79
CA ALA A 4 -6.54 -7.30 3.62
C ALA A 4 -7.76 -6.40 3.79
N LEU A 5 -7.61 -5.31 4.53
CA LEU A 5 -8.66 -4.29 4.74
C LEU A 5 -8.18 -2.96 4.14
N LEU A 6 -8.92 -2.44 3.16
CA LEU A 6 -8.67 -1.12 2.60
C LEU A 6 -9.40 -0.03 3.40
N VAL A 7 -8.65 0.94 3.92
CA VAL A 7 -9.15 2.15 4.55
C VAL A 7 -9.16 3.28 3.51
N ALA A 8 -10.32 3.53 2.93
CA ALA A 8 -10.55 4.66 2.02
C ALA A 8 -11.07 5.88 2.79
N GLY A 9 -10.92 7.06 2.19
CA GLY A 9 -11.43 8.32 2.72
C GLY A 9 -12.03 9.16 1.61
N THR A 10 -12.81 10.18 1.96
CA THR A 10 -13.46 11.07 0.98
C THR A 10 -12.53 12.19 0.49
N SER A 11 -11.35 12.34 1.09
CA SER A 11 -10.29 13.27 0.71
C SER A 11 -8.92 12.76 1.19
N SER A 12 -7.84 13.40 0.73
CA SER A 12 -6.46 13.12 1.16
C SER A 12 -6.27 13.28 2.67
N ASP A 13 -6.92 14.27 3.29
CA ASP A 13 -6.73 14.63 4.71
C ASP A 13 -7.84 14.13 5.63
N ALA A 14 -8.65 13.16 5.18
CA ALA A 14 -9.74 12.55 5.96
C ALA A 14 -9.29 11.72 7.18
N GLY A 15 -8.02 11.82 7.62
CA GLY A 15 -7.50 11.08 8.77
C GLY A 15 -7.18 9.60 8.54
N LYS A 16 -7.12 9.15 7.27
CA LYS A 16 -6.86 7.73 6.90
C LYS A 16 -5.63 7.16 7.59
N SER A 17 -4.51 7.90 7.59
CA SER A 17 -3.25 7.39 8.15
C SER A 17 -3.33 7.15 9.66
N VAL A 18 -4.10 7.99 10.38
CA VAL A 18 -4.35 7.84 11.82
C VAL A 18 -5.25 6.63 12.09
N VAL A 19 -6.32 6.47 11.30
CA VAL A 19 -7.22 5.31 11.40
C VAL A 19 -6.44 4.00 11.17
N VAL A 20 -5.59 3.95 10.15
CA VAL A 20 -4.75 2.78 9.85
C VAL A 20 -3.80 2.49 11.00
N ALA A 21 -3.11 3.51 11.54
CA ALA A 21 -2.25 3.33 12.70
C ALA A 21 -3.02 2.82 13.93
N ALA A 22 -4.21 3.34 14.20
CA ALA A 22 -5.07 2.90 15.30
C ALA A 22 -5.51 1.44 15.14
N LEU A 23 -5.92 1.03 13.94
CA LEU A 23 -6.28 -0.36 13.63
C LEU A 23 -5.08 -1.30 13.78
N CYS A 24 -3.91 -0.92 13.25
CA CYS A 24 -2.68 -1.66 13.45
C CYS A 24 -2.38 -1.85 14.94
N ARG A 25 -2.46 -0.79 15.74
CA ARG A 25 -2.20 -0.88 17.18
C ARG A 25 -3.21 -1.76 17.92
N LEU A 26 -4.49 -1.64 17.57
CA LEU A 26 -5.55 -2.45 18.17
C LEU A 26 -5.32 -3.94 17.91
N LEU A 27 -5.05 -4.31 16.65
CA LEU A 27 -4.83 -5.69 16.25
C LEU A 27 -3.55 -6.26 16.87
N ALA A 28 -2.46 -5.50 16.86
CA ALA A 28 -1.20 -5.92 17.47
C ALA A 28 -1.35 -6.17 18.99
N ARG A 29 -2.08 -5.30 19.70
CA ARG A 29 -2.39 -5.49 21.14
C ARG A 29 -3.24 -6.74 21.43
N ARG A 30 -3.97 -7.24 20.43
CA ARG A 30 -4.75 -8.48 20.52
C ARG A 30 -3.95 -9.71 20.07
N GLY A 31 -2.65 -9.58 19.83
CA GLY A 31 -1.79 -10.67 19.38
C GLY A 31 -1.95 -11.05 17.91
N THR A 32 -2.69 -10.26 17.12
CA THR A 32 -2.79 -10.48 15.66
C THR A 32 -1.52 -9.98 14.99
N ARG A 33 -0.89 -10.81 14.14
CA ARG A 33 0.24 -10.35 13.31
C ARG A 33 -0.33 -9.45 12.21
N VAL A 34 -0.17 -8.14 12.37
CA VAL A 34 -0.71 -7.14 11.46
C VAL A 34 0.41 -6.36 10.77
N ALA A 35 0.26 -6.09 9.48
CA ALA A 35 1.15 -5.19 8.73
C ALA A 35 0.37 -4.00 8.14
N PRO A 36 0.91 -2.78 8.17
CA PRO A 36 0.37 -1.67 7.39
C PRO A 36 0.83 -1.74 5.94
N PHE A 37 0.05 -1.17 5.02
CA PHE A 37 0.44 -1.11 3.62
C PHE A 37 -0.11 0.13 2.91
N LYS A 38 0.76 0.95 2.31
CA LYS A 38 0.40 2.04 1.42
C LYS A 38 1.09 1.80 0.08
N ALA A 39 0.35 1.23 -0.87
CA ALA A 39 0.90 0.89 -2.19
C ALA A 39 1.66 2.04 -2.85
N GLN A 40 1.03 3.21 -2.89
CA GLN A 40 1.66 4.45 -3.34
C GLN A 40 1.38 5.59 -2.37
N ASN A 41 2.44 6.31 -2.02
CA ASN A 41 2.42 7.56 -1.27
C ASN A 41 3.06 8.69 -2.09
N MET A 42 2.65 9.92 -1.85
CA MET A 42 3.26 11.13 -2.39
C MET A 42 3.63 12.06 -1.22
N SER A 43 4.91 12.12 -0.85
CA SER A 43 5.37 12.91 0.29
C SER A 43 6.87 13.14 0.26
N ASN A 44 7.31 14.35 0.62
CA ASN A 44 8.72 14.65 0.89
C ASN A 44 9.14 14.30 2.33
N ASN A 45 8.20 13.93 3.19
CA ASN A 45 8.46 13.58 4.57
C ASN A 45 8.72 12.07 4.69
N SER A 46 9.95 11.63 4.44
CA SER A 46 10.37 10.22 4.49
C SER A 46 11.28 9.90 5.69
N VAL A 47 11.45 8.61 5.97
CA VAL A 47 12.42 8.07 6.93
C VAL A 47 13.16 6.88 6.32
N VAL A 48 14.36 6.60 6.82
CA VAL A 48 15.17 5.43 6.43
C VAL A 48 14.65 4.19 7.14
N THR A 49 14.55 3.08 6.39
CA THR A 49 14.09 1.78 6.86
C THR A 49 15.26 0.87 7.23
N VAL A 50 14.96 -0.29 7.81
CA VAL A 50 15.98 -1.31 8.15
C VAL A 50 16.75 -1.83 6.93
N GLU A 51 16.15 -1.77 5.74
CA GLU A 51 16.80 -2.15 4.47
C GLU A 51 17.68 -1.03 3.88
N GLY A 52 17.79 0.13 4.56
CA GLY A 52 18.53 1.30 4.07
C GLY A 52 17.82 2.08 2.96
N GLY A 53 16.57 1.71 2.64
CA GLY A 53 15.71 2.45 1.72
C GLY A 53 14.84 3.48 2.45
N GLU A 54 13.99 4.19 1.72
CA GLU A 54 13.08 5.17 2.32
C GLU A 54 11.59 4.87 2.15
N ILE A 55 10.79 5.27 3.15
CA ILE A 55 9.32 5.27 3.12
C ILE A 55 8.76 6.56 3.68
N GLY A 56 7.50 6.87 3.37
CA GLY A 56 6.79 7.99 3.99
C GLY A 56 6.68 7.85 5.52
N ARG A 57 6.82 8.96 6.25
CA ARG A 57 6.76 9.00 7.72
C ARG A 57 5.44 8.44 8.27
N ALA A 58 4.33 8.66 7.58
CA ALA A 58 3.02 8.11 7.95
C ALA A 58 3.07 6.57 8.04
N GLN A 59 3.68 5.90 7.06
CA GLN A 59 3.81 4.44 7.05
C GLN A 59 4.80 3.95 8.10
N ALA A 60 5.85 4.71 8.39
CA ALA A 60 6.73 4.39 9.52
C ALA A 60 6.00 4.44 10.86
N ILE A 61 5.14 5.45 11.08
CA ILE A 61 4.30 5.54 12.29
C ILE A 61 3.32 4.35 12.35
N GLN A 62 2.72 3.96 11.24
CA GLN A 62 1.85 2.78 11.18
C GLN A 62 2.60 1.48 11.48
N ALA A 63 3.83 1.33 10.98
CA ALA A 63 4.68 0.18 11.28
C ALA A 63 4.96 0.08 12.78
N ARG A 64 5.35 1.21 13.40
CA ARG A 64 5.54 1.31 14.85
C ARG A 64 4.25 0.99 15.61
N ALA A 65 3.10 1.44 15.13
CA ALA A 65 1.80 1.13 15.72
C ALA A 65 1.51 -0.38 15.69
N ALA A 66 1.89 -1.07 14.61
CA ALA A 66 1.83 -2.53 14.47
C ALA A 66 2.89 -3.29 15.30
N GLY A 67 3.84 -2.59 15.93
CA GLY A 67 4.97 -3.22 16.65
C GLY A 67 6.08 -3.71 15.71
N LEU A 68 6.17 -3.16 14.50
CA LEU A 68 7.15 -3.52 13.48
C LEU A 68 8.18 -2.40 13.30
N GLU A 69 9.39 -2.79 12.89
CA GLU A 69 10.37 -1.84 12.36
C GLU A 69 9.91 -1.29 11.00
N PRO A 70 10.13 0.00 10.69
CA PRO A 70 9.87 0.55 9.36
C PRO A 70 10.58 -0.26 8.26
N SER A 71 9.83 -0.66 7.24
CA SER A 71 10.30 -1.44 6.10
C SER A 71 9.80 -0.86 4.79
N VAL A 72 10.61 -0.95 3.72
CA VAL A 72 10.23 -0.51 2.37
C VAL A 72 8.99 -1.22 1.84
N ARG A 73 8.67 -2.40 2.38
CA ARG A 73 7.52 -3.22 2.00
C ARG A 73 6.18 -2.56 2.34
N PHE A 74 6.15 -1.71 3.37
CA PHE A 74 4.92 -1.02 3.79
C PHE A 74 4.60 0.19 2.90
N ASN A 75 5.55 0.66 2.08
CA ASN A 75 5.34 1.70 1.09
C ASN A 75 6.24 1.48 -0.14
N PRO A 76 5.90 0.52 -1.02
CA PRO A 76 6.79 0.10 -2.09
C PRO A 76 6.96 1.14 -3.20
N VAL A 77 6.02 2.08 -3.35
CA VAL A 77 6.10 3.21 -4.29
C VAL A 77 5.95 4.53 -3.53
N LEU A 78 6.98 5.38 -3.60
CA LEU A 78 6.96 6.72 -3.02
C LEU A 78 7.27 7.74 -4.12
N LEU A 79 6.41 8.74 -4.26
CA LEU A 79 6.65 9.92 -5.08
C LEU A 79 7.09 11.07 -4.18
N LYS A 80 8.21 11.70 -4.51
CA LYS A 80 8.73 12.87 -3.79
C LYS A 80 8.61 14.11 -4.68
N PRO A 81 7.61 14.98 -4.46
CA PRO A 81 7.40 16.17 -5.28
C PRO A 81 8.64 17.06 -5.35
N GLY A 82 9.07 17.40 -6.57
CA GLY A 82 10.17 18.32 -6.86
C GLY A 82 9.71 19.60 -7.54
N SER A 83 10.62 20.27 -8.24
CA SER A 83 10.30 21.43 -9.09
C SER A 83 9.65 21.01 -10.41
N ASP A 84 9.13 22.00 -11.16
CA ASP A 84 8.74 21.84 -12.57
C ASP A 84 7.68 20.75 -12.84
N ARG A 85 6.78 20.53 -11.88
CA ARG A 85 5.72 19.51 -11.93
C ARG A 85 6.27 18.08 -12.11
N THR A 86 7.47 17.84 -11.59
CA THR A 86 8.10 16.53 -11.54
C THR A 86 8.11 15.96 -10.12
N SER A 87 8.32 14.66 -10.01
CA SER A 87 8.49 13.96 -8.73
C SER A 87 9.58 12.91 -8.90
N GLN A 88 10.43 12.75 -7.89
CA GLN A 88 11.32 11.60 -7.86
C GLN A 88 10.49 10.34 -7.61
N LEU A 89 10.71 9.32 -8.42
CA LEU A 89 10.09 8.01 -8.31
C LEU A 89 11.00 7.10 -7.50
N VAL A 90 10.53 6.70 -6.32
CA VAL A 90 11.21 5.78 -5.43
C VAL A 90 10.48 4.44 -5.46
N ILE A 91 11.20 3.37 -5.80
CA ILE A 91 10.69 2.00 -5.85
C ILE A 91 11.45 1.16 -4.84
N LYS A 92 10.73 0.50 -3.93
CA LYS A 92 11.30 -0.31 -2.83
C LYS A 92 12.42 0.43 -2.09
N GLY A 93 12.17 1.71 -1.80
CA GLY A 93 13.06 2.59 -1.06
C GLY A 93 14.28 3.12 -1.82
N ARG A 94 14.38 2.91 -3.14
CA ARG A 94 15.47 3.44 -3.98
C ARG A 94 14.95 4.37 -5.06
N VAL A 95 15.58 5.54 -5.19
CA VAL A 95 15.31 6.46 -6.30
C VAL A 95 15.62 5.74 -7.61
N THR A 96 14.64 5.67 -8.50
CA THR A 96 14.74 4.97 -9.79
C THR A 96 14.62 5.94 -10.97
N ASP A 97 13.84 7.01 -10.82
CA ASP A 97 13.58 7.94 -11.92
C ASP A 97 13.10 9.32 -11.42
N SER A 98 12.96 10.28 -12.34
CA SER A 98 12.20 11.52 -12.15
C SER A 98 11.05 11.56 -13.16
N VAL A 99 9.81 11.66 -12.66
CA VAL A 99 8.59 11.52 -13.46
C VAL A 99 7.73 12.77 -13.41
N SER A 100 7.13 13.11 -14.55
CA SER A 100 5.98 14.00 -14.63
C SER A 100 4.69 13.19 -14.49
N ALA A 101 3.55 13.85 -14.30
CA ALA A 101 2.25 13.16 -14.31
C ALA A 101 2.01 12.34 -15.61
N LYS A 102 2.51 12.85 -16.76
CA LYS A 102 2.37 12.16 -18.04
C LYS A 102 3.29 10.95 -18.17
N SER A 103 4.57 11.08 -17.79
CA SER A 103 5.52 9.97 -17.89
C SER A 103 5.24 8.89 -16.84
N TYR A 104 4.66 9.24 -15.69
CA TYR A 104 4.27 8.28 -14.65
C TYR A 104 3.37 7.14 -15.18
N VAL A 105 2.46 7.45 -16.11
CA VAL A 105 1.56 6.46 -16.73
C VAL A 105 2.34 5.31 -17.38
N GLN A 106 3.52 5.59 -17.93
CA GLN A 106 4.37 4.59 -18.61
C GLN A 106 4.96 3.57 -17.62
N HIS A 107 5.03 3.90 -16.33
CA HIS A 107 5.55 2.99 -15.29
C HIS A 107 4.45 2.16 -14.64
N ARG A 108 3.16 2.41 -14.94
CA ARG A 108 2.00 1.84 -14.25
C ARG A 108 2.09 0.32 -14.09
N ASP A 109 2.33 -0.42 -15.16
CA ASP A 109 2.26 -1.89 -15.10
C ASP A 109 3.41 -2.49 -14.28
N ARG A 110 4.60 -1.88 -14.39
CA ARG A 110 5.75 -2.22 -13.54
C ARG A 110 5.46 -1.93 -12.07
N LEU A 111 4.92 -0.76 -11.77
CA LEU A 111 4.59 -0.36 -10.40
C LEU A 111 3.47 -1.22 -9.81
N ALA A 112 2.45 -1.54 -10.60
CA ALA A 112 1.36 -2.44 -10.20
C ALA A 112 1.89 -3.83 -9.85
N SER A 113 2.82 -4.38 -10.64
CA SER A 113 3.46 -5.67 -10.36
C SER A 113 4.19 -5.64 -9.01
N VAL A 114 5.03 -4.62 -8.78
CA VAL A 114 5.75 -4.44 -7.50
C VAL A 114 4.79 -4.35 -6.32
N VAL A 115 3.71 -3.58 -6.45
CA VAL A 115 2.70 -3.40 -5.41
C VAL A 115 1.95 -4.69 -5.10
N LEU A 116 1.52 -5.43 -6.13
CA LEU A 116 0.77 -6.66 -5.98
C LEU A 116 1.62 -7.78 -5.38
N ASP A 117 2.89 -7.89 -5.79
CA ASP A 117 3.83 -8.87 -5.25
C ASP A 117 4.09 -8.61 -3.77
N GLU A 118 4.36 -7.36 -3.37
CA GLU A 118 4.57 -7.03 -1.96
C GLU A 118 3.31 -7.26 -1.11
N LEU A 119 2.15 -6.88 -1.62
CA LEU A 119 0.88 -7.13 -0.92
C LEU A 119 0.61 -8.63 -0.76
N ALA A 120 0.86 -9.43 -1.80
CA ALA A 120 0.72 -10.88 -1.72
C ALA A 120 1.64 -11.47 -0.65
N CYS A 121 2.91 -11.07 -0.65
CA CYS A 121 3.88 -11.51 0.34
C CYS A 121 3.50 -11.13 1.78
N LEU A 122 3.06 -9.90 2.01
CA LEU A 122 2.60 -9.48 3.32
C LEU A 122 1.36 -10.27 3.77
N ARG A 123 0.47 -10.64 2.85
CA ARG A 123 -0.70 -11.48 3.17
C ARG A 123 -0.35 -12.95 3.45
N ASP A 124 0.82 -13.43 3.01
CA ASP A 124 1.28 -14.77 3.36
C ASP A 124 1.97 -14.79 4.73
N GLU A 125 2.61 -13.68 5.12
CA GLU A 125 3.36 -13.55 6.37
C GLU A 125 2.52 -13.09 7.57
N PHE A 126 1.49 -12.27 7.33
CA PHE A 126 0.67 -11.62 8.36
C PHE A 126 -0.79 -12.11 8.34
N ASP A 127 -1.43 -12.10 9.51
CA ASP A 127 -2.84 -12.48 9.67
C ASP A 127 -3.77 -11.40 9.09
N ALA A 128 -3.35 -10.14 9.17
CA ALA A 128 -4.07 -9.00 8.61
C ALA A 128 -3.12 -7.98 7.97
N VAL A 129 -3.50 -7.45 6.80
CA VAL A 129 -2.84 -6.30 6.18
C VAL A 129 -3.82 -5.13 6.12
N ILE A 130 -3.44 -3.99 6.71
CA ILE A 130 -4.28 -2.77 6.71
C ILE A 130 -3.76 -1.85 5.62
N CYS A 131 -4.49 -1.80 4.51
CA CYS A 131 -4.16 -1.02 3.34
C CYS A 131 -4.72 0.40 3.46
N GLU A 132 -3.88 1.41 3.29
CA GLU A 132 -4.30 2.81 3.28
C GLU A 132 -4.58 3.29 1.83
N GLY A 133 -5.78 3.84 1.60
CA GLY A 133 -6.16 4.45 0.33
C GLY A 133 -5.44 5.77 0.05
N ALA A 134 -5.31 6.17 -1.22
CA ALA A 134 -4.78 7.49 -1.61
C ALA A 134 -5.94 8.42 -2.01
N GLY A 135 -5.91 9.68 -1.57
CA GLY A 135 -6.95 10.64 -1.91
C GLY A 135 -8.37 10.12 -1.63
N SER A 136 -9.30 10.51 -2.50
CA SER A 136 -10.63 9.92 -2.59
C SER A 136 -10.70 8.84 -3.67
N PRO A 137 -11.30 7.67 -3.43
CA PRO A 137 -11.54 6.68 -4.48
C PRO A 137 -12.52 7.18 -5.57
N ALA A 138 -13.20 8.31 -5.32
CA ALA A 138 -14.08 8.97 -6.28
C ALA A 138 -13.33 9.90 -7.26
N GLU A 139 -12.02 10.11 -7.12
CA GLU A 139 -11.19 10.88 -8.06
C GLU A 139 -11.03 10.12 -9.38
N ILE A 140 -12.04 10.26 -10.25
CA ILE A 140 -12.14 9.54 -11.53
C ILE A 140 -10.93 9.77 -12.44
N ASN A 141 -10.28 10.94 -12.31
CA ASN A 141 -9.09 11.33 -13.05
C ASN A 141 -7.87 10.47 -12.75
N LEU A 142 -7.84 9.78 -11.60
CA LEU A 142 -6.72 8.92 -11.20
C LEU A 142 -6.99 7.43 -11.43
N ARG A 143 -8.21 7.05 -11.87
CA ARG A 143 -8.60 5.64 -12.03
C ARG A 143 -7.67 4.84 -12.96
N ALA A 144 -7.18 5.46 -14.03
CA ALA A 144 -6.31 4.80 -14.98
C ALA A 144 -4.97 4.37 -14.34
N THR A 145 -4.49 5.10 -13.35
CA THR A 145 -3.19 4.89 -12.67
C THR A 145 -3.34 4.56 -11.19
N ASP A 146 -4.54 4.21 -10.74
CA ASP A 146 -4.82 3.98 -9.33
C ASP A 146 -4.12 2.70 -8.86
N LEU A 147 -3.06 2.86 -8.07
CA LEU A 147 -2.33 1.77 -7.43
C LEU A 147 -2.71 1.58 -5.97
N ALA A 148 -3.55 2.46 -5.39
CA ALA A 148 -3.71 2.57 -3.95
C ALA A 148 -5.14 2.38 -3.44
N ASN A 149 -6.14 2.43 -4.32
CA ASN A 149 -7.55 2.21 -3.97
C ASN A 149 -8.12 0.99 -4.70
N MET A 150 -8.86 1.21 -5.79
CA MET A 150 -9.57 0.15 -6.52
C MET A 150 -8.62 -0.71 -7.35
N GLY A 151 -7.47 -0.18 -7.76
CA GLY A 151 -6.42 -1.00 -8.39
C GLY A 151 -5.83 -2.05 -7.45
N LEU A 152 -5.80 -1.79 -6.13
CA LEU A 152 -5.47 -2.84 -5.14
C LEU A 152 -6.60 -3.85 -4.97
N ALA A 153 -7.84 -3.39 -5.04
CA ALA A 153 -9.02 -4.24 -4.85
C ALA A 153 -9.36 -5.10 -6.08
N ARG A 154 -8.88 -4.73 -7.27
CA ARG A 154 -9.11 -5.45 -8.54
C ARG A 154 -7.78 -5.94 -9.14
N PRO A 155 -7.25 -7.09 -8.72
CA PRO A 155 -6.24 -7.78 -9.52
C PRO A 155 -6.84 -8.17 -10.89
N PRO A 156 -6.06 -8.17 -11.98
CA PRO A 156 -6.52 -8.52 -13.33
C PRO A 156 -7.06 -9.95 -13.47
N ALA A 157 -6.90 -10.81 -12.45
CA ALA A 157 -7.39 -12.19 -12.43
C ALA A 157 -8.79 -12.38 -11.82
N CYS A 158 -9.43 -11.35 -11.27
CA CYS A 158 -10.77 -11.48 -10.66
C CYS A 158 -11.87 -10.90 -11.55
N ARG A 159 -12.67 -11.77 -12.18
CA ARG A 159 -13.93 -11.40 -12.85
C ARG A 159 -14.98 -11.13 -11.77
N TRP A 160 -15.39 -9.88 -11.58
CA TRP A 160 -16.41 -9.51 -10.60
C TRP A 160 -17.79 -9.49 -11.26
N SER A 161 -18.73 -10.32 -10.78
CA SER A 161 -20.16 -10.04 -10.91
C SER A 161 -20.59 -9.15 -9.74
N TRP A 162 -21.09 -7.95 -10.04
CA TRP A 162 -21.63 -7.03 -9.03
C TRP A 162 -23.10 -7.36 -8.78
N SER A 163 -23.46 -7.72 -7.56
CA SER A 163 -24.83 -7.58 -7.07
C SER A 163 -24.85 -6.49 -6.00
N ALA A 164 -25.46 -5.36 -6.31
CA ALA A 164 -25.61 -4.26 -5.38
C ALA A 164 -26.68 -4.61 -4.32
N THR A 165 -26.27 -4.71 -3.06
CA THR A 165 -27.19 -4.60 -1.91
C THR A 165 -26.51 -3.80 -0.80
N SER A 166 -27.31 -3.02 -0.09
CA SER A 166 -26.99 -1.78 0.64
C SER A 166 -26.12 -1.92 1.90
N THR A 167 -25.57 -3.08 2.22
CA THR A 167 -24.81 -3.25 3.46
C THR A 167 -23.83 -4.40 3.32
N ALA A 168 -22.55 -4.05 3.16
CA ALA A 168 -21.37 -4.92 3.07
C ALA A 168 -21.24 -5.80 1.80
N ALA A 169 -20.05 -5.75 1.19
CA ALA A 169 -19.63 -6.68 0.16
C ALA A 169 -18.69 -7.72 0.79
N ALA A 170 -19.06 -8.99 0.72
CA ALA A 170 -18.19 -10.12 1.08
C ALA A 170 -17.66 -10.78 -0.20
N CYS A 171 -16.40 -11.20 -0.20
CA CYS A 171 -15.72 -11.83 -1.32
C CYS A 171 -15.17 -13.21 -0.92
N SER A 172 -15.46 -14.25 -1.70
CA SER A 172 -14.91 -15.61 -1.55
C SER A 172 -13.88 -15.91 -2.66
N ARG A 173 -12.82 -16.65 -2.29
CA ARG A 173 -11.52 -16.74 -3.00
C ARG A 173 -11.45 -17.78 -4.12
N THR A 174 -10.69 -17.44 -5.17
CA THR A 174 -9.66 -18.31 -5.78
C THR A 174 -8.60 -17.42 -6.47
N CYS A 175 -7.34 -17.44 -6.02
CA CYS A 175 -6.20 -16.78 -6.69
C CYS A 175 -5.01 -17.76 -6.78
N SER A 176 -4.35 -17.81 -7.93
CA SER A 176 -3.10 -18.54 -8.16
C SER A 176 -1.89 -17.75 -7.62
N ALA A 177 -0.90 -18.44 -7.03
CA ALA A 177 0.21 -17.83 -6.26
C ALA A 177 1.30 -17.16 -7.11
N PRO A 178 1.88 -16.00 -6.71
CA PRO A 178 3.09 -15.43 -7.31
C PRO A 178 4.40 -15.82 -6.57
N SER A 179 5.53 -15.49 -7.20
CA SER A 179 6.92 -15.90 -6.88
C SER A 179 7.45 -15.49 -5.49
N ARG A 180 8.40 -16.29 -4.98
CA ARG A 180 8.96 -16.27 -3.60
C ARG A 180 9.28 -14.88 -3.05
N CYS A 181 8.72 -14.61 -1.88
CA CYS A 181 8.93 -13.40 -1.07
C CYS A 181 10.35 -13.33 -0.51
N SER A 182 10.99 -12.16 -0.65
CA SER A 182 12.27 -11.87 0.01
C SER A 182 12.02 -11.59 1.50
N SER A 183 12.30 -12.58 2.34
CA SER A 183 12.14 -12.54 3.80
C SER A 183 13.17 -11.62 4.49
N PRO A 184 12.76 -10.69 5.37
CA PRO A 184 13.67 -10.04 6.30
C PRO A 184 13.85 -10.94 7.52
N THR A 185 15.09 -11.33 7.79
CA THR A 185 15.50 -12.07 8.99
C THR A 185 15.17 -11.26 10.24
N THR A 186 14.07 -11.55 10.92
CA THR A 186 13.79 -11.02 12.26
C THR A 186 14.68 -11.76 13.27
N ARG A 187 15.79 -11.13 13.68
CA ARG A 187 16.42 -11.49 14.96
C ARG A 187 15.54 -10.93 16.08
N ARG A 188 15.17 -11.84 16.99
CA ARG A 188 14.43 -11.58 18.23
C ARG A 188 15.17 -10.60 19.14
#